data_AF-A0A0Z8KCZ2-F1
#
_entry.id   AF-A0A0Z8KCZ2-F1
#
_cell.length_a   1.000
_cell.length_b   1.000
_cell.length_c   1.000
_cell.angle_alpha   90.00
_cell.angle_beta   90.00
_cell.angle_gamma   90.00
#
_symmetry.space_group_name_H-M   'P 1'
#
loop_
_entity.id
_entity.type
_entity.pdbx_description
1 polymer ?
#
loop_
_entity_poly.entity_id
_entity_poly.type
_entity_poly.pdbx_seq_one_letter_code
_entity_poly.pdbx_strand_id
1 'polypeptide(L)'
;MPEKLRPESDAYLHLYQDYINRMVRPANQARSATIKGKVAYLKNGQKQFIYNHRSGQHVQYLTDPILVVLTPSSLGKESADFWLNEVDSGILFKNRDKLLRELKARNLFQFVNEVKSSSSLLTELLDRIRIETISTSMGAILGIVTSIVLFNTMNLLYFEEFKREIFIKEIAGMDFWGIHQKYLTVQLLTLLLALGASIVVTGHIFISSISFALFMVNALYLLRWQARKEGVWNIRILKGA
;
A
#
# COMPACT_ATOMS: atom_id res chain seq x y z
N MET A 1 15.76 -23.83 10.22
CA MET A 1 15.67 -22.60 11.05
C MET A 1 16.97 -21.81 10.94
N PRO A 2 16.96 -20.49 11.16
CA PRO A 2 18.17 -19.66 11.12
C PRO A 2 19.19 -20.08 12.20
N GLU A 3 20.49 -20.01 11.89
CA GLU A 3 21.57 -20.36 12.83
C GLU A 3 21.56 -19.52 14.12
N LYS A 4 21.10 -18.26 14.07
CA LYS A 4 20.97 -17.39 15.25
C LYS A 4 20.00 -17.96 16.30
N LEU A 5 19.08 -18.83 15.91
CA LEU A 5 18.11 -19.49 16.80
C LEU A 5 18.59 -20.85 17.30
N ARG A 6 19.86 -21.23 17.05
CA ARG A 6 20.43 -22.49 17.54
C ARG A 6 20.28 -22.68 19.07
N PRO A 7 20.47 -21.66 19.93
CA PRO A 7 20.30 -21.82 21.37
C PRO A 7 18.87 -22.18 21.80
N GLU A 8 17.86 -21.79 21.01
CA GLU A 8 16.44 -21.97 21.31
C GLU A 8 15.80 -23.11 20.49
N SER A 9 16.62 -23.93 19.83
CA SER A 9 16.15 -24.92 18.87
C SER A 9 15.22 -25.95 19.47
N ASP A 10 15.48 -26.38 20.70
CA ASP A 10 14.63 -27.35 21.40
C ASP A 10 13.26 -26.73 21.71
N ALA A 11 13.22 -25.47 22.16
CA ALA A 11 11.98 -24.78 22.45
C ALA A 11 11.09 -24.65 21.19
N TYR A 12 11.68 -24.22 20.06
CA TYR A 12 10.94 -24.14 18.79
C TYR A 12 10.55 -25.53 18.27
N LEU A 13 11.43 -26.52 18.38
CA LEU A 13 11.13 -27.89 17.96
C LEU A 13 9.93 -28.45 18.74
N HIS A 14 9.92 -28.28 20.06
CA HIS A 14 8.80 -28.67 20.91
C HIS A 14 7.51 -27.92 20.57
N LEU A 15 7.59 -26.60 20.40
CA LEU A 15 6.43 -25.78 20.03
C LEU A 15 5.75 -26.28 18.74
N TYR A 16 6.52 -26.49 17.68
CA TYR A 16 5.97 -26.94 16.41
C TYR A 16 5.53 -28.41 16.48
N GLN A 17 6.26 -29.29 17.18
CA GLN A 17 5.82 -30.67 17.39
C GLN A 17 4.48 -30.73 18.12
N ASP A 18 4.29 -29.94 19.18
CA ASP A 18 3.04 -29.89 19.93
C ASP A 18 1.90 -29.36 19.08
N TYR A 19 2.15 -28.32 18.28
CA TYR A 19 1.17 -27.77 17.34
C TYR A 19 0.72 -28.84 16.32
N ILE A 20 1.66 -29.50 15.64
CA ILE A 20 1.34 -30.53 14.65
C ILE A 20 0.65 -31.73 15.31
N ASN A 21 1.13 -32.20 16.46
CA ASN A 21 0.52 -33.33 17.17
C ASN A 21 -0.92 -33.04 17.62
N ARG A 22 -1.26 -31.77 17.93
CA ARG A 22 -2.65 -31.39 18.24
C ARG A 22 -3.56 -31.45 17.01
N MET A 23 -3.07 -31.08 15.84
CA MET A 23 -3.86 -31.11 14.61
C MET A 23 -4.09 -32.52 14.04
N VAL A 24 -3.13 -33.43 14.28
CA VAL A 24 -3.18 -34.81 13.75
C VAL A 24 -3.85 -35.77 14.74
N ARG A 25 -4.22 -35.34 15.95
CA ARG A 25 -4.90 -36.18 16.94
C ARG A 25 -6.42 -36.18 16.70
N PRO A 26 -7.04 -37.34 16.42
CA PRO A 26 -8.49 -37.45 16.45
C PRO A 26 -8.99 -37.22 17.88
N ALA A 27 -10.13 -36.54 18.04
CA ALA A 27 -10.72 -36.23 19.35
C ALA A 27 -10.97 -37.47 20.25
N ASN A 28 -10.99 -38.68 19.68
CA ASN A 28 -11.40 -39.91 20.35
C ASN A 28 -10.31 -41.01 20.42
N GLN A 29 -9.03 -40.73 20.16
CA GLN A 29 -7.97 -41.76 20.29
C GLN A 29 -6.83 -41.35 21.23
N ALA A 30 -6.57 -42.19 22.22
CA ALA A 30 -5.56 -41.97 23.27
C ALA A 30 -4.10 -42.22 22.82
N ARG A 31 -3.86 -42.78 21.63
CA ARG A 31 -2.51 -43.15 21.16
C ARG A 31 -2.35 -42.99 19.65
N SER A 32 -2.17 -41.75 19.20
CA SER A 32 -1.46 -41.50 17.93
C SER A 32 0.04 -41.39 18.23
N ALA A 33 0.87 -42.06 17.44
CA ALA A 33 2.32 -41.98 17.54
C ALA A 33 2.78 -40.51 17.54
N THR A 34 3.64 -40.13 18.49
CA THR A 34 4.13 -38.75 18.59
C THR A 34 5.02 -38.44 17.39
N ILE A 35 4.61 -37.45 16.59
CA ILE A 35 5.38 -36.98 15.45
C ILE A 35 6.67 -36.35 15.99
N LYS A 36 7.81 -36.89 15.56
CA LYS A 36 9.14 -36.38 15.90
C LYS A 36 9.70 -35.59 14.72
N GLY A 37 9.94 -34.32 14.94
CA GLY A 37 10.61 -33.42 13.99
C GLY A 37 12.13 -33.58 14.04
N LYS A 38 12.79 -33.13 12.96
CA LYS A 38 14.24 -32.94 12.90
C LYS A 38 14.53 -31.48 12.59
N VAL A 39 15.62 -30.95 13.12
CA VAL A 39 16.05 -29.57 12.88
C VAL A 39 17.20 -29.55 11.89
N ALA A 40 17.09 -28.68 10.89
CA ALA A 40 18.19 -28.28 10.02
C ALA A 40 18.40 -26.77 10.11
N TYR A 41 19.66 -26.34 10.02
CA TYR A 41 20.03 -24.93 10.14
C TYR A 41 20.28 -24.29 8.77
N LEU A 42 19.83 -23.06 8.62
CA LEU A 42 20.06 -22.18 7.48
C LEU A 42 20.98 -21.05 7.92
N LYS A 43 21.90 -20.63 7.05
CA LYS A 43 22.79 -19.49 7.33
C LYS A 43 21.97 -18.24 7.63
N ASN A 44 22.43 -17.42 8.57
CA ASN A 44 21.80 -16.14 8.89
C ASN A 44 21.90 -15.14 7.72
N GLY A 45 20.96 -14.21 7.64
CA GLY A 45 20.84 -13.22 6.57
C GLY A 45 20.33 -13.78 5.25
N GLN A 46 19.87 -15.05 5.22
CA GLN A 46 19.37 -15.64 3.98
C GLN A 46 17.94 -15.18 3.68
N LYS A 47 17.76 -14.63 2.48
CA LYS A 47 16.44 -14.35 1.90
C LYS A 47 15.90 -15.61 1.24
N GLN A 48 14.78 -16.11 1.75
CA GLN A 48 14.07 -17.24 1.17
C GLN A 48 12.90 -16.72 0.34
N PHE A 49 12.87 -17.08 -0.94
CA PHE A 49 11.73 -16.78 -1.80
C PHE A 49 10.50 -17.51 -1.31
N ILE A 50 9.40 -16.78 -1.13
CA ILE A 50 8.10 -17.36 -0.83
C ILE A 50 7.15 -17.12 -2.00
N TYR A 51 6.48 -18.17 -2.43
CA TYR A 51 5.37 -18.04 -3.36
C TYR A 51 4.11 -17.69 -2.56
N ASN A 52 3.96 -16.41 -2.21
CA ASN A 52 2.78 -15.95 -1.50
C ASN A 52 1.67 -15.63 -2.50
N HIS A 53 0.70 -16.54 -2.65
CA HIS A 53 -0.48 -16.34 -3.49
C HIS A 53 -1.69 -15.83 -2.69
N ARG A 54 -1.58 -15.71 -1.36
CA ARG A 54 -2.67 -15.28 -0.47
C ARG A 54 -2.31 -13.94 0.17
N SER A 55 -3.14 -12.93 -0.15
CA SER A 55 -3.17 -11.55 0.37
C SER A 55 -2.38 -10.50 -0.41
N GLY A 56 -2.88 -9.26 -0.41
CA GLY A 56 -2.31 -8.05 -1.04
C GLY A 56 -0.98 -7.56 -0.43
N GLN A 57 -0.23 -8.46 0.19
CA GLN A 57 1.10 -8.23 0.72
C GLN A 57 2.12 -8.60 -0.37
N HIS A 58 2.81 -7.61 -0.91
CA HIS A 58 3.83 -7.77 -1.95
C HIS A 58 5.17 -8.32 -1.40
N VAL A 59 5.13 -9.17 -0.37
CA VAL A 59 6.32 -9.76 0.25
C VAL A 59 6.68 -11.04 -0.48
N GLN A 60 7.74 -10.97 -1.29
CA GLN A 60 8.26 -12.10 -2.07
C GLN A 60 9.42 -12.84 -1.38
N TYR A 61 9.95 -12.27 -0.29
CA TYR A 61 11.10 -12.82 0.42
C TYR A 61 10.93 -12.70 1.92
N LEU A 62 11.28 -13.76 2.64
CA LEU A 62 11.44 -13.73 4.10
C LEU A 62 12.92 -13.78 4.43
N THR A 63 13.36 -12.93 5.36
CA THR A 63 14.74 -12.97 5.88
C THR A 63 14.76 -13.79 7.15
N ASP A 64 15.62 -14.82 7.20
CA ASP A 64 15.75 -15.73 8.34
C ASP A 64 14.43 -16.38 8.80
N PRO A 65 13.63 -17.01 7.92
CA PRO A 65 12.40 -17.69 8.35
C PRO A 65 12.68 -19.01 9.07
N ILE A 66 11.79 -19.40 9.99
CA ILE A 66 11.64 -20.80 10.41
C ILE A 66 10.75 -21.50 9.40
N LEU A 67 11.31 -22.47 8.67
CA LEU A 67 10.59 -23.29 7.71
C LEU A 67 10.20 -24.62 8.37
N VAL A 68 8.90 -24.90 8.40
CA VAL A 68 8.35 -26.20 8.84
C VAL A 68 7.98 -26.98 7.59
N VAL A 69 8.63 -28.12 7.38
CA VAL A 69 8.41 -28.98 6.20
C VAL A 69 7.72 -30.26 6.65
N LEU A 70 6.53 -30.49 6.11
CA LEU A 70 5.71 -31.67 6.40
C LEU A 70 5.50 -32.47 5.12
N THR A 71 5.61 -33.78 5.21
CA THR A 71 5.26 -34.71 4.14
C THR A 71 4.17 -35.67 4.62
N PRO A 72 3.31 -36.19 3.73
CA PRO A 72 2.35 -37.24 4.11
C PRO A 72 3.03 -38.43 4.82
N SER A 73 4.22 -38.82 4.37
CA SER A 73 5.02 -39.87 5.01
C SER A 73 5.52 -39.52 6.42
N SER A 74 5.77 -38.23 6.71
CA SER A 74 6.23 -37.78 8.04
C SER A 74 5.11 -37.80 9.10
N LEU A 75 3.85 -37.75 8.67
CA LEU A 75 2.66 -37.73 9.54
C LEU A 75 2.04 -39.12 9.73
N GLY A 76 2.45 -40.11 8.94
CA GLY A 76 1.97 -41.49 9.05
C GLY A 76 0.52 -41.67 8.61
N LYS A 77 -0.17 -42.64 9.22
CA LYS A 77 -1.54 -43.04 8.83
C LYS A 77 -2.57 -41.93 9.01
N GLU A 78 -2.36 -41.05 9.99
CA GLU A 78 -3.22 -39.92 10.33
C GLU A 78 -2.95 -38.68 9.44
N SER A 79 -2.10 -38.80 8.42
CA SER A 79 -1.77 -37.68 7.52
C SER A 79 -2.99 -37.11 6.81
N ALA A 80 -4.01 -37.92 6.52
CA ALA A 80 -5.20 -37.51 5.81
C ALA A 80 -5.96 -36.40 6.55
N ASP A 81 -6.16 -36.54 7.86
CA ASP A 81 -6.91 -35.57 8.67
C ASP A 81 -6.20 -34.22 8.74
N PHE A 82 -4.86 -34.24 8.88
CA PHE A 82 -4.05 -33.02 8.82
C PHE A 82 -4.23 -32.30 7.48
N TRP A 83 -4.06 -33.02 6.36
CA TRP A 83 -4.17 -32.40 5.05
C TRP A 83 -5.60 -31.95 4.76
N LEU A 84 -6.64 -32.69 5.15
CA LEU A 84 -8.03 -32.27 4.92
C LEU A 84 -8.38 -30.97 5.65
N ASN A 85 -7.83 -30.74 6.84
CA ASN A 85 -8.08 -29.52 7.62
C ASN A 85 -7.23 -28.33 7.15
N GLU A 86 -6.00 -28.55 6.69
CA GLU A 86 -5.09 -27.48 6.25
C GLU A 86 -5.25 -27.09 4.77
N VAL A 87 -5.81 -27.98 3.94
CA VAL A 87 -5.96 -27.79 2.48
C VAL A 87 -7.01 -26.76 2.08
N ASP A 88 -7.70 -26.13 3.03
CA ASP A 88 -8.60 -25.00 2.78
C ASP A 88 -7.91 -23.83 2.03
N SER A 89 -6.58 -23.86 1.92
CA SER A 89 -5.81 -22.86 1.19
C SER A 89 -5.61 -23.02 -0.33
N GLY A 90 -6.01 -24.16 -0.90
CA GLY A 90 -5.66 -24.52 -2.28
C GLY A 90 -4.31 -25.22 -2.38
N ILE A 91 -4.18 -26.17 -3.32
CA ILE A 91 -3.02 -27.07 -3.44
C ILE A 91 -2.29 -26.80 -4.76
N LEU A 92 -0.97 -26.72 -4.69
CA LEU A 92 -0.11 -26.61 -5.87
C LEU A 92 0.26 -28.00 -6.41
N PHE A 93 -0.02 -28.23 -7.69
CA PHE A 93 0.34 -29.46 -8.39
C PHE A 93 1.34 -29.20 -9.50
N LYS A 94 2.37 -30.06 -9.62
CA LYS A 94 3.44 -29.91 -10.62
C LYS A 94 2.96 -30.12 -12.06
N ASN A 95 1.97 -30.98 -12.29
CA ASN A 95 1.51 -31.34 -13.63
C ASN A 95 -0.02 -31.26 -13.72
N ARG A 96 -0.51 -30.20 -14.35
CA ARG A 96 -1.94 -29.91 -14.53
C ARG A 96 -2.65 -31.01 -15.32
N ASP A 97 -2.09 -31.49 -16.42
CA ASP A 97 -2.77 -32.49 -17.26
C ASP A 97 -2.91 -33.83 -16.55
N LYS A 98 -1.89 -34.22 -15.77
CA LYS A 98 -1.97 -35.40 -14.91
C LYS A 98 -3.07 -35.22 -13.86
N LEU A 99 -3.12 -34.07 -13.19
CA LEU A 99 -4.18 -33.76 -12.22
C LEU A 99 -5.57 -33.86 -12.86
N LEU A 100 -5.79 -33.19 -13.99
CA LEU A 100 -7.08 -33.21 -14.69
C LEU A 100 -7.50 -34.63 -15.10
N ARG A 101 -6.56 -35.47 -15.55
CA ARG A 101 -6.84 -36.88 -15.86
C ARG A 101 -7.26 -37.67 -14.63
N GLU A 102 -6.54 -37.54 -13.51
CA GLU A 102 -6.87 -38.23 -12.26
C GLU A 102 -8.21 -37.77 -11.68
N LEU A 103 -8.48 -36.45 -11.71
CA LEU A 103 -9.76 -35.89 -11.28
C LEU A 103 -10.93 -36.44 -12.11
N LYS A 104 -10.73 -36.58 -13.43
CA LYS A 104 -11.75 -37.16 -14.33
C LYS A 104 -11.96 -38.64 -14.04
N ALA A 105 -10.87 -39.40 -13.96
CA ALA A 105 -10.91 -40.85 -13.76
C ALA A 105 -11.59 -41.26 -12.46
N ARG A 106 -11.50 -40.42 -11.42
CA ARG A 106 -12.07 -40.68 -10.09
C ARG A 106 -13.38 -39.92 -9.81
N ASN A 107 -13.92 -39.24 -10.81
CA ASN A 107 -15.12 -38.40 -10.69
C ASN A 107 -15.03 -37.35 -9.55
N LEU A 108 -13.87 -36.71 -9.41
CA LEU A 108 -13.58 -35.76 -8.34
C LEU A 108 -13.75 -34.29 -8.76
N PHE A 109 -13.99 -34.00 -10.04
CA PHE A 109 -14.13 -32.62 -10.53
C PHE A 109 -15.24 -31.84 -9.81
N GLN A 110 -16.33 -32.50 -9.40
CA GLN A 110 -17.43 -31.87 -8.67
C GLN A 110 -17.04 -31.28 -7.31
N PHE A 111 -15.91 -31.71 -6.75
CA PHE A 111 -15.39 -31.22 -5.46
C PHE A 111 -14.28 -30.17 -5.63
N VAL A 112 -13.92 -29.83 -6.86
CA VAL A 112 -12.86 -28.86 -7.17
C VAL A 112 -13.50 -27.62 -7.75
N ASN A 113 -13.43 -26.51 -7.02
CA ASN A 113 -13.98 -25.23 -7.48
C ASN A 113 -13.25 -24.74 -8.75
N GLU A 114 -11.91 -24.80 -8.75
CA GLU A 114 -11.14 -24.37 -9.90
C GLU A 114 -9.74 -25.02 -9.98
N VAL A 115 -9.25 -25.22 -11.21
CA VAL A 115 -7.86 -25.63 -11.49
C VAL A 115 -7.20 -24.57 -12.37
N LYS A 116 -6.60 -23.56 -11.74
CA LYS A 116 -5.83 -22.50 -12.42
C LYS A 116 -4.38 -22.93 -12.68
N SER A 117 -3.80 -22.46 -13.78
CA SER A 117 -2.35 -22.60 -13.99
C SER A 117 -1.60 -21.49 -13.24
N SER A 118 -0.36 -21.74 -12.85
CA SER A 118 0.49 -20.69 -12.26
C SER A 118 0.70 -19.52 -13.22
N SER A 119 0.70 -19.76 -14.54
CA SER A 119 0.78 -18.71 -15.55
C SER A 119 -0.46 -17.83 -15.57
N SER A 120 -1.68 -18.41 -15.51
CA SER A 120 -2.91 -17.63 -15.51
C SER A 120 -3.03 -16.79 -14.23
N LEU A 121 -2.63 -17.35 -13.09
CA LEU A 121 -2.54 -16.62 -11.82
C LEU A 121 -1.55 -15.44 -11.91
N LEU A 122 -0.37 -15.66 -12.49
CA LEU A 122 0.62 -14.59 -12.67
C LEU A 122 0.07 -13.49 -13.59
N THR A 123 -0.56 -13.85 -14.70
CA THR A 123 -1.18 -12.87 -15.60
C THR A 123 -2.27 -12.06 -14.90
N GLU A 124 -3.16 -12.73 -14.14
CA GLU A 124 -4.22 -12.06 -13.37
C GLU A 124 -3.65 -11.09 -12.31
N LEU A 125 -2.56 -11.47 -11.64
CA LEU A 125 -1.85 -10.59 -10.71
C LEU A 125 -1.22 -9.39 -11.41
N LEU A 126 -0.55 -9.60 -12.54
CA LEU A 126 0.06 -8.51 -13.31
C LEU A 126 -0.99 -7.55 -13.85
N ASP A 127 -2.12 -8.05 -14.34
CA ASP A 127 -3.22 -7.23 -14.83
C ASP A 127 -3.86 -6.43 -13.70
N ARG A 128 -4.06 -7.05 -12.52
CA ARG A 128 -4.55 -6.33 -11.33
C ARG A 128 -3.62 -5.19 -10.95
N ILE A 129 -2.32 -5.46 -10.83
CA ILE A 129 -1.31 -4.43 -10.49
C ILE A 129 -1.31 -3.32 -11.54
N ARG A 130 -1.40 -3.68 -12.83
CA ARG A 130 -1.45 -2.71 -13.93
C ARG A 130 -2.68 -1.80 -13.80
N ILE A 131 -3.87 -2.36 -13.59
CA ILE A 131 -5.11 -1.59 -13.47
C ILE A 131 -5.07 -0.70 -12.23
N GLU A 132 -4.66 -1.24 -11.09
CA GLU A 132 -4.53 -0.49 -9.83
C GLU A 132 -3.56 0.69 -9.99
N THR A 133 -2.40 0.45 -10.61
CA THR A 133 -1.39 1.48 -10.88
C THR A 133 -1.93 2.56 -11.81
N ILE A 134 -2.58 2.18 -12.92
CA ILE A 134 -3.13 3.13 -13.88
C ILE A 134 -4.25 3.96 -13.23
N SER A 135 -5.18 3.31 -12.53
CA SER A 135 -6.31 3.98 -11.89
C SER A 135 -5.84 4.96 -10.81
N THR A 136 -4.90 4.53 -9.96
CA THR A 136 -4.30 5.40 -8.93
C THR A 136 -3.56 6.58 -9.56
N SER A 137 -2.81 6.34 -10.64
CA SER A 137 -2.09 7.40 -11.36
C SER A 137 -3.04 8.41 -12.00
N MET A 138 -4.13 7.95 -12.63
CA MET A 138 -5.16 8.82 -13.19
C MET A 138 -5.84 9.66 -12.11
N GLY A 139 -6.17 9.05 -10.96
CA GLY A 139 -6.73 9.77 -9.82
C GLY A 139 -5.78 10.85 -9.29
N ALA A 140 -4.48 10.55 -9.20
CA ALA A 140 -3.47 11.52 -8.78
C ALA A 140 -3.34 12.68 -9.78
N ILE A 141 -3.25 12.38 -11.10
CA ILE A 141 -3.17 13.41 -12.15
C ILE A 141 -4.40 14.31 -12.12
N LEU A 142 -5.60 13.71 -12.07
CA LEU A 142 -6.86 14.45 -11.99
C LEU A 142 -6.87 15.36 -10.76
N GLY A 143 -6.50 14.83 -9.59
CA GLY A 143 -6.43 15.59 -8.35
C GLY A 143 -5.48 16.79 -8.43
N ILE A 144 -4.30 16.62 -9.06
CA ILE A 144 -3.34 17.71 -9.29
C ILE A 144 -3.95 18.78 -10.21
N VAL A 145 -4.53 18.38 -11.34
CA VAL A 145 -5.14 19.31 -12.31
C VAL A 145 -6.28 20.09 -11.65
N THR A 146 -7.20 19.41 -10.97
CA THR A 146 -8.31 20.05 -10.25
C THR A 146 -7.79 21.01 -9.19
N SER A 147 -6.75 20.63 -8.43
CA SER A 147 -6.15 21.49 -7.42
C SER A 147 -5.57 22.77 -8.05
N ILE A 148 -4.82 22.66 -9.16
CA ILE A 148 -4.24 23.81 -9.86
C ILE A 148 -5.33 24.77 -10.37
N VAL A 149 -6.41 24.23 -10.93
CA VAL A 149 -7.54 25.03 -11.42
C VAL A 149 -8.20 25.77 -10.25
N LEU A 150 -8.55 25.06 -9.19
CA LEU A 150 -9.18 25.67 -8.00
C LEU A 150 -8.29 26.76 -7.39
N PHE A 151 -6.99 26.53 -7.30
CA PHE A 151 -6.04 27.49 -6.75
C PHE A 151 -5.96 28.77 -7.59
N ASN A 152 -5.92 28.64 -8.92
CA ASN A 152 -5.94 29.78 -9.83
C ASN A 152 -7.27 30.54 -9.76
N THR A 153 -8.40 29.83 -9.76
CA THR A 153 -9.72 30.45 -9.65
C THR A 153 -9.87 31.21 -8.34
N MET A 154 -9.42 30.65 -7.21
CA MET A 154 -9.47 31.33 -5.92
C MET A 154 -8.61 32.60 -5.89
N ASN A 155 -7.40 32.54 -6.48
CA ASN A 155 -6.54 33.71 -6.59
C ASN A 155 -7.16 34.79 -7.48
N LEU A 156 -7.80 34.41 -8.59
CA LEU A 156 -8.52 35.33 -9.46
C LEU A 156 -9.67 36.02 -8.73
N LEU A 157 -10.53 35.23 -8.08
CA LEU A 157 -11.67 35.74 -7.32
C LEU A 157 -11.24 36.71 -6.20
N TYR A 158 -10.11 36.44 -5.55
CA TYR A 158 -9.54 37.36 -4.56
C TYR A 158 -9.25 38.75 -5.15
N PHE A 159 -8.62 38.84 -6.33
CA PHE A 159 -8.36 40.13 -6.96
C PHE A 159 -9.63 40.79 -7.50
N GLU A 160 -10.58 40.01 -8.03
CA GLU A 160 -11.85 40.55 -8.54
C GLU A 160 -12.71 41.14 -7.41
N GLU A 161 -12.89 40.39 -6.32
CA GLU A 161 -13.73 40.80 -5.18
C GLU A 161 -13.14 42.02 -4.46
N PHE A 162 -11.82 41.99 -4.20
CA PHE A 162 -11.16 43.03 -3.40
C PHE A 162 -10.47 44.11 -4.24
N LYS A 163 -10.76 44.20 -5.55
CA LYS A 163 -10.08 45.11 -6.48
C LYS A 163 -10.00 46.55 -5.98
N ARG A 164 -11.14 47.10 -5.52
CA ARG A 164 -11.23 48.48 -5.01
C ARG A 164 -10.42 48.66 -3.72
N GLU A 165 -10.49 47.72 -2.79
CA GLU A 165 -9.76 47.80 -1.53
C GLU A 165 -8.25 47.71 -1.76
N ILE A 166 -7.81 46.79 -2.63
CA ILE A 166 -6.41 46.64 -3.03
C ILE A 166 -5.90 47.95 -3.63
N PHE A 167 -6.62 48.53 -4.59
CA PHE A 167 -6.24 49.78 -5.24
C PHE A 167 -6.12 50.96 -4.27
N ILE A 168 -7.05 51.10 -3.32
CA ILE A 168 -6.99 52.16 -2.30
C ILE A 168 -5.73 52.00 -1.43
N LYS A 169 -5.42 50.76 -1.00
CA LYS A 169 -4.22 50.48 -0.21
C LYS A 169 -2.93 50.71 -0.99
N GLU A 170 -2.91 50.39 -2.29
CA GLU A 170 -1.79 50.70 -3.18
C GLU A 170 -1.54 52.21 -3.26
N ILE A 171 -2.58 53.02 -3.48
CA ILE A 171 -2.45 54.50 -3.50
C ILE A 171 -2.00 55.05 -2.15
N ALA A 172 -2.45 54.44 -1.05
CA ALA A 172 -2.01 54.80 0.30
C ALA A 172 -0.54 54.44 0.58
N GLY A 173 0.18 53.82 -0.36
CA GLY A 173 1.59 53.49 -0.24
C GLY A 173 1.87 52.26 0.61
N MET A 174 0.87 51.40 0.85
CA MET A 174 1.08 50.14 1.58
C MET A 174 1.96 49.19 0.77
N ASP A 175 2.79 48.42 1.49
CA ASP A 175 3.61 47.39 0.89
C ASP A 175 2.80 46.14 0.51
N PHE A 176 3.38 45.29 -0.34
CA PHE A 176 2.74 44.06 -0.81
C PHE A 176 2.22 43.18 0.33
N TRP A 177 3.00 43.05 1.40
CA TRP A 177 2.62 42.22 2.54
C TRP A 177 1.46 42.82 3.31
N GLY A 178 1.44 44.14 3.55
CA GLY A 178 0.33 44.83 4.20
C GLY A 178 -0.97 44.74 3.39
N ILE A 179 -0.89 44.82 2.06
CA ILE A 179 -2.08 44.72 1.20
C ILE A 179 -2.71 43.33 1.29
N HIS A 180 -1.89 42.27 1.24
CA HIS A 180 -2.35 40.89 1.11
C HIS A 180 -2.29 40.07 2.41
N GLN A 181 -1.97 40.67 3.55
CA GLN A 181 -1.73 39.96 4.82
C GLN A 181 -2.88 39.03 5.21
N LYS A 182 -4.13 39.50 5.14
CA LYS A 182 -5.31 38.70 5.50
C LYS A 182 -5.45 37.47 4.61
N TYR A 183 -5.31 37.67 3.29
CA TYR A 183 -5.40 36.59 2.31
C TYR A 183 -4.31 35.54 2.54
N LEU A 184 -3.05 35.98 2.68
CA LEU A 184 -1.92 35.10 2.96
C LEU A 184 -2.08 34.33 4.28
N THR A 185 -2.66 34.95 5.30
CA THR A 185 -2.94 34.30 6.59
C THR A 185 -3.97 33.19 6.44
N VAL A 186 -5.09 33.46 5.75
CA VAL A 186 -6.12 32.43 5.49
C VAL A 186 -5.55 31.30 4.64
N GLN A 187 -4.77 31.62 3.63
CA GLN A 187 -4.14 30.63 2.75
C GLN A 187 -3.14 29.75 3.52
N LEU A 188 -2.33 30.34 4.40
CA LEU A 188 -1.43 29.60 5.27
C LEU A 188 -2.20 28.66 6.20
N LEU A 189 -3.28 29.14 6.84
CA LEU A 189 -4.11 28.30 7.71
C LEU A 189 -4.71 27.11 6.95
N THR A 190 -5.25 27.34 5.75
CA THR A 190 -5.77 26.27 4.89
C THR A 190 -4.70 25.26 4.52
N LEU A 191 -3.49 25.71 4.17
CA LEU A 191 -2.37 24.81 3.88
C LEU A 191 -1.90 24.02 5.10
N LEU A 192 -1.92 24.62 6.30
CA LEU A 192 -1.60 23.91 7.55
C LEU A 192 -2.65 22.84 7.89
N LEU A 193 -3.94 23.13 7.67
CA LEU A 193 -5.00 22.13 7.80
C LEU A 193 -4.80 20.98 6.80
N ALA A 194 -4.48 21.30 5.54
CA ALA A 194 -4.19 20.30 4.51
C ALA A 194 -2.95 19.45 4.86
N LEU A 195 -1.90 20.06 5.43
CA LEU A 195 -0.73 19.35 5.93
C LEU A 195 -1.11 18.36 7.04
N GLY A 196 -1.88 18.80 8.04
CA GLY A 196 -2.35 17.94 9.12
C GLY A 196 -3.15 16.74 8.62
N ALA A 197 -4.12 16.99 7.73
CA ALA A 197 -4.91 15.94 7.10
C ALA A 197 -4.02 14.97 6.28
N SER A 198 -3.06 15.50 5.51
CA SER A 198 -2.12 14.68 4.73
C SER A 198 -1.28 13.76 5.60
N ILE A 199 -0.79 14.24 6.75
CA ILE A 199 -0.02 13.43 7.69
C ILE A 199 -0.86 12.30 8.27
N VAL A 200 -2.11 12.58 8.65
CA VAL A 200 -3.05 11.57 9.16
C VAL A 200 -3.35 10.49 8.13
N VAL A 201 -3.54 10.88 6.86
CA VAL A 201 -3.89 9.94 5.78
C VAL A 201 -2.68 9.12 5.32
N THR A 202 -1.51 9.74 5.17
CA THR A 202 -0.33 9.08 4.58
C THR A 202 0.59 8.44 5.61
N GLY A 203 0.57 8.88 6.87
CA GLY A 203 1.54 8.49 7.89
C GLY A 203 2.97 9.01 7.64
N HIS A 204 3.20 9.79 6.57
CA HIS A 204 4.54 10.19 6.12
C HIS A 204 4.75 11.70 6.18
N ILE A 205 5.25 12.17 7.33
CA ILE A 205 5.51 13.61 7.58
C ILE A 205 6.38 14.24 6.49
N PHE A 206 7.41 13.53 6.01
CA PHE A 206 8.34 14.05 5.01
C PHE A 206 7.65 14.38 3.69
N ILE A 207 6.82 13.46 3.17
CA ILE A 207 6.11 13.63 1.90
C ILE A 207 5.08 14.76 2.03
N SER A 208 4.32 14.78 3.13
CA SER A 208 3.34 15.84 3.39
C SER A 208 4.00 17.21 3.49
N SER A 209 5.19 17.31 4.09
CA SER A 209 5.95 18.55 4.21
C SER A 209 6.43 19.08 2.85
N ILE A 210 6.88 18.19 1.96
CA ILE A 210 7.27 18.56 0.59
C ILE A 210 6.06 19.12 -0.17
N SER A 211 4.90 18.45 -0.07
CA SER A 211 3.68 18.91 -0.73
C SER A 211 3.23 20.28 -0.21
N PHE A 212 3.27 20.49 1.11
CA PHE A 212 2.99 21.79 1.72
C PHE A 212 3.92 22.89 1.18
N ALA A 213 5.23 22.64 1.13
CA ALA A 213 6.19 23.61 0.62
C ALA A 213 5.92 23.95 -0.86
N LEU A 214 5.59 22.94 -1.68
CA LEU A 214 5.27 23.13 -3.09
C LEU A 214 4.04 24.04 -3.27
N PHE A 215 2.95 23.78 -2.54
CA PHE A 215 1.74 24.61 -2.61
C PHE A 215 1.96 26.01 -2.05
N MET A 216 2.77 26.16 -1.00
CA MET A 216 3.12 27.47 -0.45
C MET A 216 3.90 28.33 -1.46
N VAL A 217 4.89 27.74 -2.14
CA VAL A 217 5.64 28.43 -3.20
C VAL A 217 4.73 28.78 -4.37
N ASN A 218 3.86 27.87 -4.79
CA ASN A 218 2.90 28.11 -5.87
C ASN A 218 1.93 29.26 -5.52
N ALA A 219 1.42 29.30 -4.30
CA ALA A 219 0.55 30.36 -3.80
C ALA A 219 1.20 31.74 -3.87
N LEU A 220 2.41 31.85 -3.34
CA LEU A 220 3.16 33.11 -3.34
C LEU A 220 3.49 33.56 -4.76
N TYR A 221 3.85 32.61 -5.63
CA TYR A 221 4.13 32.90 -7.04
C TYR A 221 2.90 33.44 -7.76
N LEU A 222 1.75 32.76 -7.66
CA LEU A 222 0.50 33.18 -8.32
C LEU A 222 0.02 34.54 -7.83
N LEU A 223 0.05 34.77 -6.51
CA LEU A 223 -0.34 36.05 -5.93
C LEU A 223 0.57 37.19 -6.43
N ARG A 224 1.90 36.98 -6.44
CA ARG A 224 2.87 37.96 -6.94
C ARG A 224 2.69 38.26 -8.42
N TRP A 225 2.49 37.21 -9.23
CA TRP A 225 2.29 37.36 -10.66
C TRP A 225 1.03 38.17 -10.96
N GLN A 226 -0.07 37.86 -10.27
CA GLN A 226 -1.33 38.55 -10.49
C GLN A 226 -1.35 39.97 -9.95
N ALA A 227 -0.75 40.23 -8.78
CA ALA A 227 -0.58 41.59 -8.25
C ALA A 227 0.17 42.49 -9.24
N ARG A 228 1.25 41.99 -9.87
CA ARG A 228 1.97 42.74 -10.91
C ARG A 228 1.09 43.03 -12.13
N LYS A 229 0.27 42.06 -12.54
CA LYS A 229 -0.63 42.21 -13.69
C LYS A 229 -1.71 43.27 -13.43
N GLU A 230 -2.32 43.26 -12.25
CA GLU A 230 -3.35 44.24 -11.84
C GLU A 230 -2.74 45.64 -11.61
N GLY A 231 -1.55 45.73 -11.00
CA GLY A 231 -0.88 47.01 -10.77
C GLY A 231 -0.57 47.77 -12.06
N VAL A 232 -0.14 47.08 -13.12
CA VAL A 232 0.05 47.69 -14.46
C VAL A 232 -1.27 48.22 -15.03
N TRP A 233 -2.37 47.52 -14.79
CA TRP A 233 -3.71 47.93 -15.21
C TRP A 233 -4.20 49.17 -14.46
N ASN A 234 -4.03 49.18 -13.14
CA ASN A 234 -4.40 50.29 -12.27
C ASN A 234 -3.67 51.60 -12.64
N ILE A 235 -2.38 51.51 -13.00
CA ILE A 235 -1.57 52.66 -13.45
C ILE A 235 -2.09 53.21 -14.80
N ARG A 236 -2.60 52.36 -15.70
CA ARG A 236 -3.19 52.83 -16.98
C ARG A 236 -4.47 53.63 -16.74
N ILE A 237 -5.35 53.13 -15.87
CA ILE A 237 -6.60 53.81 -15.49
C ILE A 237 -6.31 55.18 -14.85
N LEU A 238 -5.32 55.25 -13.93
CA LEU A 238 -4.90 56.51 -13.29
C LEU A 238 -4.34 57.55 -14.27
N LYS A 239 -3.77 57.11 -15.40
CA LYS A 239 -3.24 57.98 -16.45
C LYS A 239 -4.30 58.42 -17.47
N GLY A 240 -5.57 58.00 -17.30
CA GLY A 240 -6.67 58.36 -18.19
C GLY A 240 -6.62 57.68 -19.57
N ALA A 241 -5.93 56.54 -19.66
CA ALA A 241 -5.86 55.72 -20.87
C ALA A 241 -6.86 54.56 -20.86
#